data_AF-A0A7D9DXY8-F1
#
_entry.id   AF-A0A7D9DXY8-F1
#
_cell.length_a   1.000
_cell.length_b   1.000
_cell.length_c   1.000
_cell.angle_alpha   90.00
_cell.angle_beta   90.00
_cell.angle_gamma   90.00
#
_symmetry.space_group_name_H-M   'P 1'
#
loop_
_entity.id
_entity.type
_entity.pdbx_description
1 polymer ?
#
loop_
_entity_poly.entity_id
_entity_poly.type
_entity_poly.pdbx_seq_one_letter_code
_entity_poly.pdbx_strand_id
1 'polypeptide(L)'
;MSWSNYQLRRLQHEKEILAKYFPGRVRWSNVHGRTKVQVQLTSNNNRNYTLSITLGEDFPHSCPTLLVESPSLSQQNGMPLPHNSLQFHTLHDPSGLVSICHFVVRAWTNENTLYQVFMKGRLWIEGYEGHLATGRNMDFYLRHQS
;
A
#
# COMPACT_ATOMS: atom_id res chain seq x y z
N MET A 1 -2.88 -22.48 -1.04
CA MET A 1 -3.97 -21.67 -1.61
C MET A 1 -4.05 -21.97 -3.10
N SER A 2 -5.23 -22.28 -3.63
CA SER A 2 -5.43 -22.50 -5.08
C SER A 2 -6.40 -21.43 -5.60
N TRP A 3 -5.99 -20.70 -6.63
CA TRP A 3 -6.82 -19.65 -7.23
C TRP A 3 -7.86 -20.25 -8.15
N SER A 4 -9.08 -19.73 -8.11
CA SER A 4 -10.11 -20.04 -9.12
C SER A 4 -9.71 -19.51 -10.51
N ASN A 5 -10.34 -20.03 -11.56
CA ASN A 5 -10.14 -19.53 -12.93
C ASN A 5 -10.44 -18.03 -13.07
N TYR A 6 -11.45 -17.52 -12.33
CA TYR A 6 -11.75 -16.10 -12.29
C TYR A 6 -10.60 -15.30 -11.65
N GLN A 7 -10.11 -15.75 -10.50
CA GLN A 7 -9.01 -15.09 -9.79
C GLN A 7 -7.70 -15.14 -10.60
N LEU A 8 -7.41 -16.24 -11.30
CA LEU A 8 -6.23 -16.33 -12.17
C LEU A 8 -6.29 -15.29 -13.30
N ARG A 9 -7.43 -15.15 -13.98
CA ARG A 9 -7.63 -14.09 -14.99
C ARG A 9 -7.47 -12.71 -14.38
N ARG A 10 -8.04 -12.51 -13.19
CA ARG A 10 -7.91 -11.24 -12.47
C ARG A 10 -6.45 -10.92 -12.11
N LEU A 11 -5.70 -11.87 -11.57
CA LEU A 11 -4.29 -11.69 -11.23
C LEU A 11 -3.45 -11.41 -12.48
N GLN A 12 -3.75 -12.04 -13.61
CA GLN A 12 -3.08 -11.75 -14.87
C GLN A 12 -3.32 -10.30 -15.32
N HIS A 13 -4.55 -9.82 -15.21
CA HIS A 13 -4.88 -8.42 -15.50
C HIS A 13 -4.14 -7.44 -14.57
N GLU A 14 -4.07 -7.73 -13.27
CA GLU A 14 -3.30 -6.92 -12.31
C GLU A 14 -1.81 -6.88 -12.64
N LYS A 15 -1.23 -8.01 -13.07
CA LYS A 15 0.17 -8.07 -13.53
C LYS A 15 0.43 -7.14 -14.71
N GLU A 16 -0.46 -7.16 -15.70
CA GLU A 16 -0.34 -6.31 -16.90
C GLU A 16 -0.43 -4.83 -16.56
N ILE A 17 -1.41 -4.42 -15.74
CA ILE A 17 -1.56 -3.03 -15.29
C ILE A 17 -0.32 -2.61 -14.50
N LEU A 18 0.10 -3.39 -13.51
CA LEU A 18 1.24 -3.01 -12.67
C LEU A 18 2.55 -2.98 -13.47
N ALA A 19 2.76 -3.90 -14.42
CA ALA A 19 3.92 -3.86 -15.30
C ALA A 19 3.94 -2.62 -16.20
N LYS A 20 2.76 -2.16 -16.66
CA LYS A 20 2.62 -0.94 -17.45
C LYS A 20 2.96 0.32 -16.66
N TYR A 21 2.44 0.46 -15.43
CA TYR A 21 2.57 1.68 -14.65
C TYR A 21 3.81 1.73 -13.73
N PHE A 22 4.37 0.57 -13.38
CA PHE A 22 5.58 0.45 -12.55
C PHE A 22 6.63 -0.44 -13.23
N PRO A 23 7.08 -0.12 -14.46
CA PRO A 23 7.96 -0.98 -15.23
C PRO A 23 9.26 -1.26 -14.49
N GLY A 24 9.64 -2.53 -14.38
CA GLY A 24 10.86 -2.98 -13.69
C GLY A 24 10.87 -2.80 -12.17
N ARG A 25 9.76 -2.36 -11.56
CA ARG A 25 9.67 -2.05 -10.11
C ARG A 25 8.71 -2.95 -9.33
N VAL A 26 8.07 -3.89 -10.01
CA VAL A 26 7.09 -4.80 -9.41
C VAL A 26 7.73 -6.17 -9.22
N ARG A 27 7.63 -6.72 -8.01
CA ARG A 27 8.01 -8.09 -7.70
C ARG A 27 6.81 -8.88 -7.23
N TRP A 28 6.55 -9.99 -7.90
CA TRP A 28 5.55 -10.97 -7.49
C TRP A 28 6.26 -12.15 -6.84
N SER A 29 5.78 -12.60 -5.69
CA SER A 29 6.32 -13.76 -4.99
C SER A 29 5.21 -14.55 -4.29
N ASN A 30 5.54 -15.78 -3.88
CA ASN A 30 4.68 -16.58 -3.02
C ASN A 30 5.35 -16.66 -1.64
N VAL A 31 4.63 -16.23 -0.60
CA VAL A 31 5.11 -16.26 0.79
C VAL A 31 4.09 -17.04 1.62
N HIS A 32 4.53 -18.18 2.19
CA HIS A 32 3.67 -19.09 2.95
C HIS A 32 2.37 -19.49 2.22
N GLY A 33 2.47 -19.74 0.91
CA GLY A 33 1.32 -20.13 0.09
C GLY A 33 0.41 -18.97 -0.33
N ARG A 34 0.76 -17.72 0.00
CA ARG A 34 -0.01 -16.51 -0.35
C ARG A 34 0.74 -15.71 -1.41
N THR A 35 -0.02 -15.13 -2.35
CA THR A 35 0.56 -14.26 -3.37
C THR A 35 0.89 -12.91 -2.76
N LYS A 36 2.15 -12.49 -2.85
CA LYS A 36 2.65 -11.19 -2.40
C LYS A 36 3.10 -10.37 -3.60
N VAL A 37 2.78 -9.09 -3.57
CA VAL A 37 3.13 -8.11 -4.59
C VAL A 37 3.88 -6.99 -3.91
N GLN A 38 5.09 -6.69 -4.36
CA GLN A 38 5.90 -5.58 -3.89
C GLN A 38 6.09 -4.58 -5.01
N VAL A 39 6.02 -3.29 -4.68
CA VAL A 39 6.30 -2.19 -5.60
C VAL A 39 7.32 -1.25 -4.98
N GLN A 40 8.41 -1.01 -5.71
CA GLN A 40 9.40 -0.01 -5.35
C GLN A 40 8.97 1.37 -5.86
N LEU A 41 8.96 2.35 -4.96
CA LEU A 41 8.58 3.73 -5.25
C LEU A 41 9.71 4.67 -4.83
N THR A 42 9.86 5.75 -5.58
CA THR A 42 10.76 6.86 -5.23
C THR A 42 9.90 8.10 -5.01
N SER A 43 10.06 8.74 -3.85
CA SER A 43 9.39 9.99 -3.53
C SER A 43 9.93 11.15 -4.39
N ASN A 44 9.23 12.28 -4.39
CA ASN A 44 9.72 13.48 -5.08
C ASN A 44 11.03 14.03 -4.48
N ASN A 45 11.36 13.66 -3.24
CA ASN A 45 12.62 14.00 -2.58
C ASN A 45 13.71 12.91 -2.77
N ASN A 46 13.54 12.03 -3.77
CA ASN A 46 14.48 10.95 -4.12
C ASN A 46 14.71 9.90 -3.02
N ARG A 47 13.78 9.75 -2.07
CA ARG A 47 13.83 8.64 -1.10
C ARG A 47 13.11 7.41 -1.65
N ASN A 48 13.71 6.24 -1.43
CA ASN A 48 13.17 4.97 -1.92
C ASN A 48 12.33 4.27 -0.85
N TYR A 49 11.20 3.74 -1.28
CA TYR A 49 10.25 2.99 -0.45
C TYR A 49 9.91 1.67 -1.13
N THR A 50 9.65 0.64 -0.32
CA THR A 50 9.05 -0.60 -0.80
C THR A 50 7.69 -0.76 -0.14
N LEU A 51 6.64 -0.76 -0.96
CA LEU A 51 5.30 -1.09 -0.52
C LEU A 51 4.98 -2.53 -0.88
N SER A 52 4.17 -3.19 -0.06
CA SER A 52 3.73 -4.55 -0.35
C SER A 52 2.26 -4.78 -0.06
N ILE A 53 1.71 -5.75 -0.78
CA ILE A 53 0.37 -6.28 -0.61
C ILE A 53 0.49 -7.80 -0.53
N THR A 54 -0.15 -8.41 0.47
CA THR A 54 -0.35 -9.87 0.51
C THR A 54 -1.82 -10.16 0.20
N LEU A 55 -2.08 -10.85 -0.90
CA LEU A 55 -3.43 -11.17 -1.34
C LEU A 55 -4.03 -12.29 -0.47
N GLY A 56 -5.28 -12.10 -0.06
CA GLY A 56 -6.09 -13.11 0.61
C GLY A 56 -6.89 -13.97 -0.34
N GLU A 57 -7.43 -15.07 0.20
CA GLU A 57 -8.24 -16.04 -0.56
C GLU A 57 -9.46 -15.40 -1.23
N ASP A 58 -10.00 -14.35 -0.62
CA ASP A 58 -11.19 -13.65 -1.09
C ASP A 58 -10.89 -12.54 -2.11
N PHE A 59 -9.63 -12.32 -2.49
CA PHE A 59 -9.34 -11.34 -3.56
C PHE A 59 -9.98 -11.80 -4.89
N PRO A 60 -10.67 -10.92 -5.66
CA PRO A 60 -10.77 -9.46 -5.51
C PRO A 60 -11.98 -8.95 -4.71
N HIS A 61 -12.78 -9.82 -4.11
CA HIS A 61 -13.96 -9.44 -3.33
C HIS A 61 -13.62 -8.67 -2.04
N SER A 62 -12.45 -8.96 -1.46
CA SER A 62 -11.90 -8.22 -0.33
C SER A 62 -10.79 -7.25 -0.74
N CYS A 63 -10.82 -6.06 -0.13
CA CYS A 63 -9.77 -5.06 -0.25
C CYS A 63 -8.46 -5.56 0.39
N PRO A 64 -7.32 -5.54 -0.32
CA PRO A 64 -6.07 -6.00 0.24
C PRO A 64 -5.44 -4.96 1.18
N THR A 65 -4.68 -5.45 2.17
CA THR A 65 -3.85 -4.58 3.05
C THR A 65 -2.61 -4.08 2.31
N LEU A 66 -2.29 -2.79 2.47
CA LEU A 66 -1.10 -2.15 1.91
C LEU A 66 -0.12 -1.81 3.02
N LEU A 67 1.09 -2.38 2.96
CA LEU A 67 2.13 -2.24 3.99
C LEU A 67 3.35 -1.49 3.46
N VAL A 68 4.02 -0.73 4.33
CA VAL A 68 5.37 -0.19 4.08
C VAL A 68 6.39 -1.18 4.65
N GLU A 69 7.24 -1.73 3.79
CA GLU A 69 8.29 -2.68 4.19
C GLU A 69 9.64 -2.02 4.42
N SER A 70 9.91 -0.95 3.69
CA SER A 70 11.17 -0.22 3.78
C SER A 70 10.98 1.23 3.33
N PRO A 71 11.65 2.20 3.98
CA PRO A 71 12.41 2.02 5.22
C PRO A 71 11.48 1.83 6.43
N SER A 72 12.05 1.52 7.60
CA SER A 72 11.32 1.69 8.87
C SER A 72 10.97 3.16 9.04
N LEU A 73 9.73 3.43 9.43
CA LEU A 73 9.19 4.79 9.47
C LEU A 73 9.21 5.36 10.88
N SER A 74 9.64 6.61 10.98
CA SER A 74 9.55 7.42 12.19
C SER A 74 8.78 8.71 11.91
N GLN A 75 8.27 9.33 12.96
CA GLN A 75 7.82 10.71 12.94
C GLN A 75 9.02 11.65 12.78
N GLN A 76 8.73 12.93 12.50
CA GLN A 76 9.75 13.98 12.36
C GLN A 76 10.61 14.15 13.62
N ASN A 77 10.04 13.92 14.81
CA ASN A 77 10.76 13.97 16.09
C ASN A 77 11.56 12.70 16.42
N GLY A 78 11.64 11.73 15.50
CA GLY A 78 12.37 10.47 15.67
C GLY A 78 11.61 9.36 16.40
N MET A 79 10.41 9.63 16.93
CA MET A 79 9.58 8.59 17.53
C MET A 79 9.04 7.63 16.46
N PRO A 80 8.74 6.35 16.79
CA PRO A 80 8.10 5.44 15.84
C PRO A 80 6.80 6.01 15.28
N LEU A 81 6.52 5.73 14.00
CA LEU A 81 5.25 6.08 13.40
C LEU A 81 4.13 5.25 14.05
N PRO A 82 2.99 5.83 14.45
CA PRO A 82 1.91 5.06 15.08
C PRO A 82 1.30 4.07 14.08
N HIS A 83 1.03 2.84 14.55
CA HIS A 83 0.46 1.76 13.73
C HIS A 83 -1.08 1.79 13.68
N ASN A 84 -1.76 2.75 14.29
CA ASN A 84 -3.21 2.88 14.19
C ASN A 84 -3.60 4.33 14.51
N SER A 85 -3.59 5.20 13.50
CA SER A 85 -3.81 6.63 13.71
C SER A 85 -4.48 7.26 12.52
N LEU A 86 -5.62 7.92 12.77
CA LEU A 86 -6.31 8.74 11.78
C LEU A 86 -5.41 9.89 11.31
N GLN A 87 -4.69 10.52 12.23
CA GLN A 87 -3.80 11.64 11.95
C GLN A 87 -2.62 11.28 11.04
N PHE A 88 -2.19 10.01 11.06
CA PHE A 88 -1.12 9.49 10.21
C PHE A 88 -1.63 8.64 9.03
N HIS A 89 -2.95 8.49 8.90
CA HIS A 89 -3.57 7.59 7.93
C HIS A 89 -2.99 6.17 7.98
N THR A 90 -2.77 5.63 9.18
CA THR A 90 -2.27 4.28 9.41
C THR A 90 -3.33 3.39 10.03
N LEU A 91 -3.29 2.10 9.71
CA LEU A 91 -4.20 1.07 10.22
C LEU A 91 -3.41 0.02 11.01
N HIS A 92 -4.06 -0.58 12.01
CA HIS A 92 -3.47 -1.71 12.71
C HIS A 92 -3.25 -2.89 11.76
N ASP A 93 -2.06 -3.48 11.79
CA ASP A 93 -1.75 -4.73 11.12
C ASP A 93 -0.93 -5.65 12.05
N PRO A 94 -1.24 -6.97 12.12
CA PRO A 94 -0.56 -7.90 13.01
C PRO A 94 0.92 -8.12 12.70
N SER A 95 1.41 -7.76 11.51
CA SER A 95 2.83 -7.92 11.14
C SER A 95 3.77 -6.98 11.87
N GLY A 96 3.25 -5.95 12.54
CA GLY A 96 4.05 -4.89 13.14
C GLY A 96 4.67 -3.93 12.12
N LEU A 97 4.32 -4.04 10.84
CA LEU A 97 4.64 -3.03 9.83
C LEU A 97 3.61 -1.90 9.84
N VAL A 98 3.96 -0.78 9.22
CA VAL A 98 3.01 0.31 9.00
C VAL A 98 2.06 -0.09 7.88
N SER A 99 0.78 -0.21 8.20
CA SER A 99 -0.28 -0.37 7.21
C SER A 99 -0.91 0.97 6.87
N ILE A 100 -1.10 1.23 5.58
CA ILE A 100 -1.64 2.50 5.07
C ILE A 100 -3.16 2.38 4.96
N CYS A 101 -3.88 3.37 5.46
CA CYS A 101 -5.31 3.54 5.18
C CYS A 101 -5.48 4.05 3.75
N HIS A 102 -6.09 3.26 2.86
CA HIS A 102 -6.16 3.58 1.42
C HIS A 102 -7.55 3.50 0.79
N PHE A 103 -8.43 2.62 1.29
CA PHE A 103 -9.85 2.55 0.93
C PHE A 103 -10.72 2.42 2.19
N VAL A 104 -11.88 3.07 2.19
CA VAL A 104 -12.97 2.68 3.10
C VAL A 104 -13.48 1.32 2.60
N VAL A 105 -13.61 0.33 3.50
CA VAL A 105 -14.00 -1.05 3.13
C VAL A 105 -15.25 -1.10 2.25
N ARG A 106 -16.21 -0.20 2.48
CA ARG A 106 -17.48 -0.11 1.74
C ARG A 106 -17.34 0.44 0.32
N ALA A 107 -16.24 1.11 0.01
CA ALA A 107 -15.98 1.69 -1.31
C ALA A 107 -15.16 0.75 -2.21
N TRP A 108 -14.62 -0.34 -1.66
CA TRP A 108 -13.92 -1.36 -2.45
C TRP A 108 -14.92 -2.18 -3.27
N THR A 109 -14.60 -2.36 -4.54
CA THR A 109 -15.35 -3.19 -5.48
C THR A 109 -14.38 -4.07 -6.26
N ASN A 110 -14.92 -5.11 -6.91
CA ASN A 110 -14.16 -5.95 -7.82
C ASN A 110 -13.63 -5.20 -9.05
N GLU A 111 -13.99 -3.94 -9.28
CA GLU A 111 -13.43 -3.16 -10.38
C GLU A 111 -12.16 -2.40 -9.96
N ASN A 112 -11.91 -2.27 -8.65
CA ASN A 112 -10.74 -1.58 -8.15
C ASN A 112 -9.47 -2.41 -8.32
N THR A 113 -8.38 -1.79 -8.76
CA THR A 113 -7.13 -2.49 -9.11
C THR A 113 -6.05 -2.33 -8.04
N LEU A 114 -5.07 -3.23 -8.00
CA LEU A 114 -3.88 -3.09 -7.16
C LEU A 114 -3.10 -1.83 -7.52
N TYR A 115 -3.14 -1.39 -8.79
CA TYR A 115 -2.58 -0.11 -9.19
C TYR A 115 -3.18 1.06 -8.42
N GLN A 116 -4.51 1.11 -8.29
CA GLN A 116 -5.17 2.16 -7.50
C GLN A 116 -4.74 2.13 -6.03
N VAL A 117 -4.61 0.93 -5.44
CA VAL A 117 -4.09 0.76 -4.07
C VAL A 117 -2.66 1.31 -3.96
N PHE A 118 -1.75 0.93 -4.86
CA PHE A 118 -0.37 1.44 -4.83
C PHE A 118 -0.27 2.93 -5.10
N MET A 119 -1.17 3.51 -5.91
CA MET A 119 -1.23 4.96 -6.11
C MET A 119 -1.65 5.72 -4.86
N LYS A 120 -2.56 5.16 -4.05
CA LYS A 120 -2.84 5.70 -2.70
C LYS A 120 -1.61 5.63 -1.81
N GLY A 121 -0.87 4.51 -1.86
CA GLY A 121 0.43 4.38 -1.19
C GLY A 121 1.45 5.43 -1.62
N ARG A 122 1.54 5.73 -2.91
CA ARG A 122 2.40 6.79 -3.44
C ARG A 122 2.03 8.16 -2.88
N LEU A 123 0.74 8.52 -2.88
CA LEU A 123 0.28 9.79 -2.30
C LEU A 123 0.59 9.85 -0.80
N TRP A 124 0.41 8.75 -0.09
CA TRP A 124 0.76 8.64 1.32
C TRP A 124 2.25 8.88 1.56
N ILE A 125 3.13 8.30 0.75
CA ILE A 125 4.59 8.55 0.82
C ILE A 125 4.92 10.04 0.63
N GLU A 126 4.30 10.72 -0.33
CA GLU A 126 4.54 12.17 -0.51
C GLU A 126 4.06 12.99 0.69
N GLY A 127 2.90 12.64 1.27
CA GLY A 127 2.44 13.24 2.52
C GLY A 127 3.40 12.98 3.68
N TYR A 128 3.98 11.78 3.76
CA TYR A 128 4.95 11.39 4.78
C TYR A 128 6.25 12.19 4.67
N GLU A 129 6.74 12.40 3.45
CA GLU A 129 7.89 13.26 3.21
C GLU A 129 7.59 14.72 3.61
N GLY A 130 6.37 15.20 3.38
CA GLY A 130 5.90 16.49 3.87
C GLY A 130 5.91 16.58 5.40
N HIS A 131 5.43 15.53 6.09
CA HIS A 131 5.49 15.41 7.54
C HIS A 131 6.94 15.47 8.05
N LEU A 132 7.84 14.69 7.46
CA LEU A 132 9.26 14.70 7.85
C LEU A 132 9.92 16.06 7.65
N ALA A 133 9.54 16.80 6.62
CA ALA A 133 10.11 18.11 6.33
C ALA A 133 9.60 19.22 7.28
N THR A 134 8.37 19.14 7.78
CA THR A 134 7.71 20.27 8.44
C THR A 134 7.20 19.99 9.86
N GLY A 135 7.09 18.72 10.24
CA GLY A 135 6.41 18.27 11.46
C GLY A 135 4.88 18.32 11.39
N ARG A 136 4.27 18.78 10.28
CA ARG A 136 2.80 18.75 10.12
C ARG A 136 2.32 17.32 9.98
N ASN A 137 1.15 17.03 10.52
CA ASN A 137 0.54 15.69 10.46
C ASN A 137 0.13 15.31 9.03
N MET A 138 -0.09 14.00 8.80
CA MET A 138 -0.41 13.49 7.46
C MET A 138 -1.75 13.99 6.94
N ASP A 139 -2.73 14.22 7.82
CA ASP A 139 -4.06 14.76 7.51
C ASP A 139 -4.03 16.17 6.88
N PHE A 140 -2.96 16.93 7.11
CA PHE A 140 -2.72 18.20 6.43
C PHE A 140 -2.46 18.01 4.93
N TYR A 141 -1.77 16.92 4.56
CA TYR A 141 -1.39 16.61 3.19
C TYR A 141 -2.40 15.69 2.49
N LEU A 142 -2.99 14.78 3.24
CA LEU A 142 -3.92 13.78 2.77
C LEU A 142 -5.32 14.18 3.22
N ARG A 143 -6.16 14.60 2.27
CA ARG A 143 -7.57 14.80 2.57
C ARG A 143 -8.23 13.45 2.81
N HIS A 144 -8.99 13.34 3.90
CA HIS A 144 -9.89 12.21 4.10
C HIS A 144 -10.83 12.12 2.89
N GLN A 145 -10.75 11.00 2.17
CA GLN A 145 -11.74 10.68 1.16
C GLN A 145 -12.83 9.89 1.86
N SER A 146 -13.89 10.62 2.24
CA SER A 146 -15.17 10.07 2.69
C SER A 146 -15.85 9.28 1.59
#